data_AF-A0A1Q4X7C9-F1
#
_entry.id   AF-A0A1Q4X7C9-F1
#
_cell.length_a   1.000
_cell.length_b   1.000
_cell.length_c   1.000
_cell.angle_alpha   90.00
_cell.angle_beta   90.00
_cell.angle_gamma   90.00
#
_symmetry.space_group_name_H-M   'P 1'
#
loop_
_entity.id
_entity.type
_entity.pdbx_description
1 polymer ?
#
loop_
_entity_poly.entity_id
_entity_poly.type
_entity_poly.pdbx_seq_one_letter_code
_entity_poly.pdbx_strand_id
1 'polypeptide(L)'
;MVDWRTRASALLPELSAVVERESWSCHVFLSELWQLALEAHRDGDREVLGRVYGFAHWCFRQPERFLSDASVVSFYEHVFDEWELRDEVAPWLPAEVVDRVRPLWEWRWPKERLTEVDRLLAQSGPPGRNAV
;
A
#
# COMPACT_ATOMS: atom_id res chain seq x y z
N MET A 1 -11.54 0.77 18.79
CA MET A 1 -10.80 1.26 17.61
C MET A 1 -9.40 0.71 17.73
N VAL A 2 -8.94 -0.01 16.71
CA VAL A 2 -7.58 -0.58 16.70
C VAL A 2 -6.55 0.54 16.77
N ASP A 3 -5.57 0.40 17.66
CA ASP A 3 -4.49 1.37 17.82
C ASP A 3 -3.43 1.18 16.74
N TRP A 4 -3.69 1.79 15.58
CA TRP A 4 -2.77 1.78 14.45
C TRP A 4 -1.51 2.61 14.70
N ARG A 5 -1.55 3.62 15.59
CA ARG A 5 -0.42 4.52 15.86
C ARG A 5 0.69 3.82 16.63
N THR A 6 0.34 3.01 17.63
CA THR A 6 1.33 2.19 18.35
C THR A 6 2.04 1.23 17.38
N ARG A 7 1.29 0.58 16.49
CA ARG A 7 1.87 -0.33 15.50
C ARG A 7 2.72 0.41 14.46
N ALA A 8 2.25 1.56 13.98
CA ALA A 8 3.01 2.40 13.05
C ALA A 8 4.33 2.87 13.67
N SER A 9 4.32 3.36 14.91
CA SER A 9 5.53 3.81 15.61
C SER A 9 6.58 2.71 15.75
N ALA A 10 6.15 1.46 15.94
CA ALA A 10 7.05 0.32 16.08
C ALA A 10 7.65 -0.15 14.74
N LEU A 11 6.90 -0.01 13.64
CA LEU A 11 7.28 -0.56 12.33
C LEU A 11 7.84 0.48 11.37
N LEU A 12 7.56 1.76 11.56
CA LEU A 12 7.81 2.83 10.60
C LEU A 12 8.42 4.06 11.31
N PRO A 13 9.62 3.94 11.90
CA PRO A 13 10.33 5.05 12.53
C PRO A 13 10.54 6.25 11.60
N GLU A 14 10.58 6.04 10.28
CA GLU A 14 10.68 7.08 9.25
C GLU A 14 9.49 8.06 9.30
N LEU A 15 8.33 7.60 9.78
CA LEU A 15 7.09 8.38 9.85
C LEU A 15 6.74 8.78 11.29
N SER A 16 7.68 8.72 12.24
CA SER A 16 7.44 9.07 13.65
C SER A 16 6.81 10.46 13.81
N ALA A 17 7.31 11.47 13.09
CA ALA A 17 6.78 12.83 13.12
C ALA A 17 5.32 12.93 12.64
N VAL A 18 4.89 12.03 11.75
CA VAL A 18 3.51 11.92 11.26
C VAL A 18 2.63 11.29 12.34
N VAL A 19 3.13 10.28 13.05
CA VAL A 19 2.42 9.56 14.10
C VAL A 19 2.23 10.43 15.35
N GLU A 20 3.27 11.15 15.76
CA GLU A 20 3.29 12.04 16.93
C GLU A 20 2.30 13.21 16.79
N ARG A 21 1.95 13.58 15.56
CA ARG A 21 0.93 14.61 15.28
C ARG A 21 -0.46 14.00 15.41
N GLU A 22 -0.99 13.96 16.63
CA GLU A 22 -2.32 13.39 16.94
C GLU A 22 -3.46 13.95 16.09
N SER A 23 -3.36 15.21 15.65
CA SER A 23 -4.35 15.86 14.78
C SER A 23 -4.46 15.25 13.37
N TRP A 24 -3.45 14.50 12.93
CA TRP A 24 -3.44 13.91 11.59
C TRP A 24 -4.22 12.59 11.56
N SER A 25 -5.06 12.44 10.55
CA SER A 25 -5.88 11.24 10.38
C SER A 25 -5.04 10.07 9.86
N CYS A 26 -5.56 8.84 9.98
CA CYS A 26 -4.95 7.67 9.37
C CYS A 26 -4.82 7.79 7.84
N HIS A 27 -5.68 8.58 7.17
CA HIS A 27 -5.61 8.82 5.73
C HIS A 27 -4.35 9.61 5.39
N VAL A 28 -4.05 10.67 6.15
CA VAL A 28 -2.80 11.43 6.01
C VAL A 28 -1.60 10.51 6.21
N PHE A 29 -1.62 9.69 7.26
CA PHE A 29 -0.54 8.73 7.50
C PHE A 29 -0.35 7.74 6.34
N LEU A 30 -1.44 7.20 5.79
CA LEU A 30 -1.38 6.24 4.68
C LEU A 30 -0.90 6.90 3.38
N SER A 31 -1.19 8.18 3.16
CA SER A 31 -0.60 8.95 2.06
C SER A 31 0.91 9.16 2.23
N GLU A 32 1.37 9.50 3.43
CA GLU A 32 2.81 9.59 3.74
C GLU A 32 3.50 8.23 3.64
N LEU A 33 2.79 7.16 4.03
CA LEU A 33 3.26 5.79 3.86
C LEU A 33 3.48 5.44 2.39
N TRP A 34 2.63 5.93 1.49
CA TRP A 34 2.85 5.78 0.06
C TRP A 34 4.07 6.58 -0.43
N GLN A 35 4.29 7.80 0.06
CA GLN A 35 5.51 8.56 -0.27
C GLN A 35 6.78 7.80 0.16
N LEU A 36 6.77 7.20 1.34
CA LEU A 36 7.87 6.36 1.81
C LEU A 36 8.09 5.12 0.92
N ALA A 37 7.01 4.47 0.46
CA ALA A 37 7.14 3.35 -0.49
C ALA A 37 7.77 3.78 -1.82
N LEU A 38 7.41 4.96 -2.33
CA LEU A 38 7.98 5.50 -3.57
C LEU A 38 9.49 5.71 -3.45
N GLU A 39 9.94 6.32 -2.36
CA GLU A 39 11.37 6.50 -2.08
C GLU A 39 12.08 5.15 -1.96
N ALA A 40 11.52 4.22 -1.18
CA ALA A 40 12.08 2.89 -1.01
C ALA A 40 12.14 2.08 -2.32
N HIS A 41 11.18 2.22 -3.22
CA HIS A 41 11.24 1.62 -4.56
C HIS A 41 12.38 2.21 -5.39
N ARG A 42 12.55 3.53 -5.37
CA ARG A 42 13.64 4.22 -6.10
C ARG A 42 15.02 3.82 -5.58
N ASP A 43 15.14 3.61 -4.28
CA ASP A 43 16.39 3.24 -3.62
C ASP A 43 16.63 1.72 -3.59
N GLY A 44 15.63 0.92 -3.98
CA GLY A 44 15.68 -0.55 -3.91
C GLY A 44 15.69 -1.08 -2.47
N ASP A 45 15.21 -0.30 -1.49
CA ASP A 45 15.15 -0.67 -0.08
C ASP A 45 14.02 -1.66 0.22
N ARG A 46 14.32 -2.94 0.02
CA ARG A 46 13.36 -4.03 0.24
C ARG A 46 12.92 -4.17 1.70
N GLU A 47 13.73 -3.73 2.66
CA GLU A 47 13.39 -3.83 4.08
C GLU A 47 12.29 -2.83 4.42
N VAL A 48 12.44 -1.57 3.99
CA VAL A 48 11.41 -0.53 4.13
C VAL A 48 10.14 -0.95 3.38
N LEU A 49 10.25 -1.42 2.13
CA LEU A 49 9.10 -1.89 1.36
C LEU A 49 8.34 -3.01 2.10
N GLY A 50 9.05 -3.96 2.71
CA GLY A 50 8.45 -5.01 3.52
C GLY A 50 7.62 -4.47 4.68
N ARG A 51 8.13 -3.47 5.41
CA ARG A 51 7.43 -2.84 6.53
C ARG A 51 6.24 -2.02 6.05
N VAL A 52 6.39 -1.26 4.97
CA VAL A 52 5.33 -0.42 4.39
C VAL A 52 4.17 -1.25 3.88
N TYR A 53 4.41 -2.17 2.95
CA TYR A 53 3.35 -3.02 2.40
C TYR A 53 2.75 -3.95 3.46
N GLY A 54 3.56 -4.43 4.41
CA GLY A 54 3.09 -5.22 5.54
C GLY A 54 2.15 -4.43 6.46
N PHE A 55 2.44 -3.16 6.72
CA PHE A 55 1.56 -2.30 7.51
C PHE A 55 0.27 -1.97 6.76
N ALA A 56 0.36 -1.58 5.49
CA ALA A 56 -0.80 -1.30 4.64
C ALA A 56 -1.73 -2.53 4.55
N HIS A 57 -1.15 -3.72 4.38
CA HIS A 57 -1.93 -4.97 4.31
C HIS A 57 -2.55 -5.33 5.65
N TRP A 58 -1.84 -5.10 6.76
CA TRP A 58 -2.45 -5.23 8.08
C TRP A 58 -3.65 -4.29 8.25
N CYS A 59 -3.55 -3.02 7.85
CA CYS A 59 -4.67 -2.08 7.87
C CYS A 59 -5.86 -2.59 7.02
N PHE A 60 -5.57 -3.11 5.84
CA PHE A 60 -6.56 -3.70 4.94
C PHE A 60 -7.36 -4.84 5.60
N ARG A 61 -6.69 -5.71 6.36
CA ARG A 61 -7.31 -6.87 7.02
C ARG A 61 -8.02 -6.56 8.34
N GLN A 62 -8.09 -5.29 8.76
CA GLN A 62 -8.83 -4.95 9.98
C GLN A 62 -10.32 -5.25 9.82
N PRO A 63 -10.96 -5.86 10.85
CA PRO A 63 -12.36 -6.23 10.77
C PRO A 63 -13.28 -5.00 10.71
N GLU A 64 -12.88 -3.89 11.33
CA GLU A 64 -13.57 -2.62 11.17
C GLU A 64 -13.22 -1.95 9.85
N ARG A 65 -14.26 -1.46 9.17
CA ARG A 65 -14.14 -0.80 7.87
C ARG A 65 -13.27 0.46 7.88
N PHE A 66 -13.09 1.13 9.02
CA PHE A 66 -12.40 2.42 9.06
C PHE A 66 -10.95 2.37 8.54
N LEU A 67 -10.10 1.51 9.12
CA LEU A 67 -8.70 1.37 8.67
C LEU A 67 -8.61 0.62 7.34
N SER A 68 -9.52 -0.33 7.15
CA SER A 68 -9.60 -1.14 5.95
C SER A 68 -9.91 -0.28 4.72
N ASP A 69 -10.98 0.54 4.76
CA ASP A 69 -11.35 1.46 3.69
C ASP A 69 -10.28 2.56 3.51
N ALA A 70 -9.73 3.11 4.61
CA ALA A 70 -8.66 4.10 4.55
C ALA A 70 -7.42 3.57 3.80
N SER A 71 -6.99 2.33 4.06
CA SER A 71 -5.85 1.72 3.34
C SER A 71 -6.10 1.57 1.85
N VAL A 72 -7.35 1.29 1.45
CA VAL A 72 -7.72 1.16 0.04
C VAL A 72 -7.60 2.52 -0.65
N VAL A 73 -8.22 3.57 -0.10
CA VAL A 73 -8.32 4.88 -0.79
C VAL A 73 -7.11 5.78 -0.60
N SER A 74 -6.32 5.60 0.46
CA SER A 74 -5.17 6.49 0.75
C SER A 74 -3.82 5.87 0.44
N PHE A 75 -3.76 4.56 0.20
CA PHE A 75 -2.52 3.88 -0.18
C PHE A 75 -2.72 3.08 -1.48
N TYR A 76 -3.56 2.04 -1.48
CA TYR A 76 -3.65 1.12 -2.61
C TYR A 76 -4.20 1.73 -3.90
N GLU A 77 -5.09 2.72 -3.81
CA GLU A 77 -5.58 3.47 -4.98
C GLU A 77 -4.43 4.13 -5.75
N HIS A 78 -3.36 4.51 -5.04
CA HIS A 78 -2.28 5.36 -5.54
C HIS A 78 -1.01 4.61 -5.95
N VAL A 79 -0.92 3.30 -5.74
CA VAL A 79 0.33 2.53 -5.91
C VAL A 79 0.90 2.55 -7.33
N PHE A 80 0.09 2.88 -8.35
CA PHE A 80 0.54 3.04 -9.73
C PHE A 80 0.49 4.49 -10.23
N ASP A 81 0.37 5.47 -9.32
CA ASP A 81 0.41 6.89 -9.70
C ASP A 81 1.80 7.26 -10.28
N GLU A 82 2.88 6.67 -9.76
CA GLU A 82 4.22 6.69 -10.39
C GLU A 82 4.35 5.48 -11.32
N TRP A 83 4.11 5.69 -12.61
CA TRP A 83 3.94 4.61 -13.58
C TRP A 83 5.25 3.89 -13.92
N GLU A 84 6.34 4.61 -13.79
CA GLU A 84 7.71 4.22 -14.04
C GLU A 84 8.11 3.06 -13.14
N LEU A 85 7.51 2.95 -11.95
CA LEU A 85 7.77 1.92 -10.93
C LEU A 85 6.76 0.75 -10.95
N ARG A 86 5.88 0.68 -11.95
CA ARG A 86 4.78 -0.32 -11.97
C ARG A 86 5.26 -1.76 -11.91
N ASP A 87 6.40 -2.06 -12.53
CA ASP A 87 6.99 -3.39 -12.62
C ASP A 87 7.52 -3.83 -11.23
N GLU A 88 8.04 -2.88 -10.45
CA GLU A 88 8.54 -3.05 -9.10
C GLU A 88 7.41 -3.09 -8.06
N VAL A 89 6.33 -2.35 -8.29
CA VAL A 89 5.15 -2.26 -7.41
C VAL A 89 4.30 -3.51 -7.48
N ALA A 90 4.00 -4.02 -8.68
CA ALA A 90 3.03 -5.08 -8.89
C ALA A 90 3.27 -6.35 -8.03
N PRO A 91 4.51 -6.83 -7.83
CA PRO A 91 4.80 -7.99 -6.98
C PRO A 91 4.42 -7.84 -5.50
N TRP A 92 4.21 -6.62 -5.02
CA TRP A 92 3.86 -6.36 -3.62
C TRP A 92 2.35 -6.39 -3.35
N LEU A 93 1.51 -6.57 -4.38
CA LEU A 93 0.06 -6.46 -4.25
C LEU A 93 -0.59 -7.83 -4.05
N PRO A 94 -1.16 -8.12 -2.87
CA PRO A 94 -1.92 -9.35 -2.66
C PRO A 94 -3.19 -9.37 -3.53
N ALA A 95 -3.59 -10.54 -4.01
CA ALA A 95 -4.80 -10.71 -4.84
C ALA A 95 -6.07 -10.14 -4.17
N GLU A 96 -6.25 -10.36 -2.86
CA GLU A 96 -7.41 -9.83 -2.12
C GLU A 96 -7.45 -8.29 -2.10
N VAL A 97 -6.28 -7.64 -2.13
CA VAL A 97 -6.19 -6.18 -2.21
C VAL A 97 -6.55 -5.72 -3.60
N VAL A 98 -6.00 -6.36 -4.63
CA VAL A 98 -6.28 -6.09 -6.05
C VAL A 98 -7.79 -6.13 -6.31
N ASP A 99 -8.46 -7.20 -5.88
CA ASP A 99 -9.91 -7.38 -6.08
C ASP A 99 -10.73 -6.22 -5.52
N ARG A 100 -10.31 -5.65 -4.39
CA ARG A 100 -11.03 -4.57 -3.72
C ARG A 100 -10.71 -3.18 -4.26
N VAL A 101 -9.47 -2.93 -4.67
CA VAL A 101 -9.05 -1.62 -5.19
C VAL A 101 -9.36 -1.47 -6.69
N ARG A 102 -9.51 -2.58 -7.42
CA ARG A 102 -9.76 -2.60 -8.88
C ARG A 102 -10.86 -1.62 -9.34
N PRO A 103 -12.04 -1.53 -8.71
CA PRO A 103 -13.07 -0.59 -9.15
C PRO A 103 -12.61 0.89 -9.11
N LEU A 104 -11.70 1.25 -8.21
CA LEU A 104 -11.14 2.61 -8.13
C LEU A 104 -10.20 2.88 -9.30
N TRP A 105 -9.36 1.89 -9.66
CA TRP A 105 -8.50 1.98 -10.82
C TRP A 105 -9.29 2.07 -12.12
N GLU A 106 -10.38 1.28 -12.25
CA GLU A 106 -11.29 1.32 -13.40
C GLU A 106 -11.93 2.70 -13.58
N TRP A 107 -12.18 3.41 -12.48
CA TRP A 107 -12.67 4.78 -12.53
C TRP A 107 -11.58 5.80 -12.91
N ARG A 108 -10.33 5.59 -12.49
CA ARG A 108 -9.22 6.53 -12.72
C ARG A 108 -8.54 6.41 -14.08
N TRP A 109 -8.47 5.22 -14.66
CA TRP A 109 -7.53 4.94 -15.75
C TRP A 109 -8.17 4.43 -17.03
N PRO A 110 -7.55 4.69 -18.20
CA PRO A 110 -7.99 4.13 -19.47
C PRO A 110 -7.71 2.62 -19.54
N LYS A 111 -8.41 1.94 -20.45
CA LYS A 111 -8.38 0.48 -20.58
C LYS A 111 -6.98 -0.08 -20.88
N GLU A 112 -6.17 0.66 -21.63
CA GLU A 112 -4.80 0.27 -21.99
C GLU A 112 -3.94 0.11 -20.73
N ARG A 113 -4.08 1.04 -19.78
CA ARG A 113 -3.35 1.02 -18.52
C ARG A 113 -3.81 -0.13 -17.63
N LEU A 114 -5.11 -0.36 -17.55
CA LEU A 114 -5.69 -1.48 -16.79
C LEU A 114 -5.21 -2.83 -17.35
N THR A 115 -5.14 -2.94 -18.69
CA THR A 115 -4.64 -4.14 -19.37
C THR A 115 -3.16 -4.39 -19.06
N GLU A 116 -2.37 -3.34 -18.90
CA GLU A 116 -0.97 -3.47 -18.47
C GLU A 116 -0.88 -3.98 -17.04
N VAL A 117 -1.63 -3.37 -16.10
CA VAL A 117 -1.70 -3.82 -14.70
C VAL A 117 -2.12 -5.29 -14.62
N ASP A 118 -3.12 -5.70 -15.39
CA ASP A 118 -3.56 -7.11 -15.47
C ASP A 118 -2.42 -8.04 -15.88
N ARG A 119 -1.58 -7.62 -16.83
CA ARG A 119 -0.42 -8.40 -17.26
C ARG A 119 0.63 -8.51 -16.17
N LEU A 120 0.94 -7.41 -15.49
CA LEU A 120 1.94 -7.37 -14.42
C LEU A 120 1.53 -8.25 -13.23
N LEU A 121 0.26 -8.17 -12.83
CA LEU A 121 -0.29 -8.95 -11.72
C LEU A 121 -0.34 -10.45 -12.06
N ALA A 122 -0.64 -10.82 -13.31
CA ALA A 122 -0.61 -12.21 -13.75
C ALA A 122 0.82 -12.81 -13.74
N GLN A 123 1.84 -12.00 -14.02
CA GLN A 123 3.24 -12.43 -14.02
C GLN A 123 3.84 -12.55 -12.62
N SER A 124 3.35 -11.74 -11.68
CA SER A 124 3.89 -11.67 -10.32
C SER A 124 3.57 -12.90 -9.46
N GLY A 125 2.55 -13.68 -9.83
CA GLY A 125 2.10 -14.87 -9.07
C GLY A 125 1.60 -14.53 -7.66
N PRO A 126 0.91 -15.46 -6.96
CA PRO A 126 0.61 -15.25 -5.55
C PRO A 126 1.92 -15.21 -4.76
N PRO A 127 2.09 -14.28 -3.79
CA PRO A 127 3.30 -14.24 -2.99
C PRO A 127 3.54 -15.61 -2.36
N GLY A 128 4.66 -16.21 -2.71
CA GLY A 128 5.11 -17.47 -2.16
C GLY A 128 5.13 -17.36 -0.64
N ARG A 129 4.40 -18.28 -0.03
CA ARG A 129 4.31 -18.62 1.40
C ARG A 129 5.68 -18.74 2.07
N ASN A 130 6.43 -17.65 2.25
CA ASN A 130 7.73 -17.60 2.92
C ASN A 130 7.97 -16.21 3.54
N ALA A 131 7.21 -15.91 4.58
CA ALA A 131 7.56 -14.94 5.62
C ALA A 131 6.71 -15.29 6.85
N VAL A 132 7.17 -16.31 7.59
CA VAL A 132 6.80 -16.54 8.99
C VAL A 132 8.03 -16.19 9.81
#